data_AF-A0A530AYT0-F1
#
_entry.id   AF-A0A530AYT0-F1
#
_cell.length_a   1.000
_cell.length_b   1.000
_cell.length_c   1.000
_cell.angle_alpha   90.00
_cell.angle_beta   90.00
_cell.angle_gamma   90.00
#
_symmetry.space_group_name_H-M   'P 1'
#
loop_
_entity.id
_entity.type
_entity.pdbx_description
1 polymer ?
#
loop_
_entity_poly.entity_id
_entity_poly.type
_entity_poly.pdbx_seq_one_letter_code
_entity_poly.pdbx_strand_id
1 'polypeptide(L)'
;MGKPLHRRVVPETYAQLLYEYLEAHGHTPESVLGEPWPEHDPTGLGGVDVDRWERMLACAEQHLGDPLLGLHVGQTITARHLGILGPVLLACDNLGAALQRLERYQRLIFDVVPMSRRAGPGWVDVVWDISRY
;
A
#
# COMPACT_ATOMS: atom_id res chain seq x y z
N MET A 1 -21.15 14.32 -15.31
CA MET A 1 -20.13 13.24 -15.37
C MET A 1 -19.72 12.94 -13.95
N GLY A 2 -20.21 11.84 -13.37
CA GLY A 2 -19.88 11.46 -12.00
C GLY A 2 -18.37 11.17 -11.89
N LYS A 3 -17.68 11.78 -10.93
CA LYS A 3 -16.33 11.37 -10.55
C LYS A 3 -16.37 9.85 -10.30
N PRO A 4 -15.39 9.06 -10.76
CA PRO A 4 -15.29 7.70 -10.27
C PRO A 4 -15.10 7.78 -8.75
N LEU A 5 -16.02 7.19 -7.99
CA LEU A 5 -15.84 7.01 -6.56
C LEU A 5 -14.62 6.12 -6.39
N HIS A 6 -13.52 6.72 -5.94
CA HIS A 6 -12.38 5.99 -5.42
C HIS A 6 -12.89 5.06 -4.32
N ARG A 7 -12.52 3.77 -4.38
CA ARG A 7 -13.03 2.81 -3.40
C ARG A 7 -12.54 3.13 -1.98
N ARG A 8 -11.46 3.93 -1.84
CA ARG A 8 -10.86 4.34 -0.56
C ARG A 8 -10.53 3.15 0.35
N VAL A 9 -10.02 2.08 -0.25
CA VAL A 9 -9.59 0.88 0.47
C VAL A 9 -8.17 0.48 0.05
N VAL A 10 -7.51 -0.20 0.97
CA VAL A 10 -6.26 -0.93 0.79
C VAL A 10 -6.58 -2.43 0.83
N PRO A 11 -6.09 -3.26 -0.11
CA PRO A 11 -6.30 -4.71 -0.05
C PRO A 11 -5.76 -5.31 1.26
N GLU A 12 -6.40 -6.37 1.72
CA GLU A 12 -6.00 -7.08 2.95
C GLU A 12 -4.56 -7.61 2.83
N THR A 13 -4.19 -8.10 1.65
CA THR A 13 -2.80 -8.52 1.33
C THR A 13 -1.78 -7.42 1.51
N TYR A 14 -2.15 -6.15 1.26
CA TYR A 14 -1.26 -5.02 1.51
C TYR A 14 -1.30 -4.59 2.98
N ALA A 15 -2.47 -4.67 3.63
CA ALA A 15 -2.59 -4.37 5.05
C ALA A 15 -1.79 -5.35 5.94
N GLN A 16 -1.63 -6.61 5.52
CA GLN A 16 -0.77 -7.61 6.18
C GLN A 16 0.67 -7.13 6.38
N LEU A 17 1.17 -6.24 5.51
CA LEU A 17 2.51 -5.65 5.60
C LEU A 17 2.81 -5.08 6.99
N LEU A 18 1.86 -4.35 7.59
CA LEU A 18 2.06 -3.73 8.89
C LEU A 18 2.03 -4.76 10.03
N TYR A 19 1.20 -5.79 9.91
CA TYR A 19 1.09 -6.85 10.91
C TYR A 19 2.39 -7.65 10.97
N GLU A 20 2.90 -8.04 9.81
CA GLU A 20 4.16 -8.78 9.69
C GLU A 20 5.36 -7.94 10.11
N TYR A 21 5.32 -6.63 9.84
CA TYR A 21 6.34 -5.71 10.33
C TYR A 21 6.37 -5.66 11.86
N LEU A 22 5.22 -5.54 12.52
CA LEU A 22 5.12 -5.54 13.98
C LEU A 22 5.58 -6.88 14.59
N GLU A 23 5.18 -8.00 13.98
CA GLU A 23 5.59 -9.34 14.40
C GLU A 23 7.11 -9.52 14.29
N ALA A 24 7.72 -9.07 13.20
CA ALA A 24 9.17 -9.10 13.00
C ALA A 24 9.95 -8.26 14.04
N HIS A 25 9.30 -7.27 14.65
CA HIS A 25 9.84 -6.45 15.74
C HIS A 25 9.49 -6.99 17.14
N GLY A 26 8.91 -8.19 17.23
CA GLY A 26 8.63 -8.88 18.49
C GLY A 26 7.34 -8.45 19.19
N HIS A 27 6.42 -7.79 18.47
CA HIS A 27 5.12 -7.40 19.00
C HIS A 27 4.00 -8.34 18.55
N THR A 28 2.95 -8.47 19.35
CA THR A 28 1.68 -9.06 18.93
C THR A 28 0.86 -7.99 18.19
N PRO A 29 0.71 -8.06 16.86
CA PRO A 29 0.12 -6.97 16.08
C PRO A 29 -1.32 -6.63 16.50
N GLU A 30 -2.14 -7.63 16.80
CA GLU A 30 -3.53 -7.42 17.22
C GLU A 30 -3.63 -6.70 18.57
N SER A 31 -2.65 -6.90 19.45
CA SER A 31 -2.57 -6.17 20.72
C SER A 31 -2.14 -4.72 20.53
N VAL A 32 -1.30 -4.44 19.53
CA VAL A 32 -0.84 -3.08 19.23
C VAL A 32 -1.93 -2.31 18.49
N LEU A 33 -2.46 -2.90 17.41
CA LEU A 33 -3.40 -2.25 16.50
C LEU A 33 -4.84 -2.26 17.01
N GLY A 34 -5.19 -3.17 17.92
CA GLY A 34 -6.56 -3.37 18.40
C GLY A 34 -7.49 -3.95 17.33
N GLU A 35 -6.92 -4.57 16.30
CA GLU A 35 -7.60 -5.04 15.10
C GLU A 35 -7.17 -6.47 14.80
N PRO A 36 -8.07 -7.35 14.32
CA PRO A 36 -7.70 -8.71 13.95
C PRO A 36 -6.82 -8.74 12.70
N TRP A 37 -6.00 -9.78 12.57
CA TRP A 37 -5.21 -10.02 11.36
C TRP A 37 -6.09 -10.00 10.09
N PRO A 38 -5.68 -9.31 9.00
CA PRO A 38 -6.50 -9.22 7.79
C PRO A 38 -6.68 -10.58 7.12
N GLU A 39 -7.91 -11.07 7.11
CA GLU A 39 -8.30 -12.29 6.39
C GLU A 39 -8.56 -12.02 4.91
N HIS A 40 -8.41 -13.04 4.07
CA HIS A 40 -8.68 -12.92 2.65
C HIS A 40 -10.18 -12.96 2.38
N ASP A 41 -10.74 -11.90 1.78
CA ASP A 41 -12.12 -11.93 1.29
C ASP A 41 -12.20 -12.73 -0.03
N PRO A 42 -12.89 -13.89 -0.04
CA PRO A 42 -13.02 -14.74 -1.23
C PRO A 42 -13.78 -14.07 -2.39
N THR A 43 -14.49 -12.98 -2.14
CA THR A 43 -15.19 -12.22 -3.19
C THR A 43 -14.26 -11.24 -3.94
N GLY A 44 -13.08 -10.94 -3.39
CA GLY A 44 -12.16 -9.92 -3.93
C GLY A 44 -12.71 -8.49 -3.83
N LEU A 45 -13.87 -8.31 -3.19
CA LEU A 45 -14.51 -7.02 -2.91
C LEU A 45 -14.28 -6.58 -1.46
N GLY A 46 -13.30 -7.19 -0.79
CA GLY A 46 -12.82 -6.83 0.54
C GLY A 46 -11.68 -5.82 0.48
N GLY A 47 -11.33 -5.30 1.64
CA GLY A 47 -10.29 -4.30 1.81
C GLY A 47 -10.45 -3.55 3.13
N VAL A 48 -9.34 -3.00 3.61
CA VAL A 48 -9.31 -2.12 4.77
C VAL A 48 -9.61 -0.70 4.29
N ASP A 49 -10.62 -0.06 4.87
CA ASP A 49 -10.89 1.37 4.67
C ASP A 49 -9.63 2.22 4.92
N VAL A 50 -9.37 3.21 4.06
CA VAL A 50 -8.12 3.98 4.11
C VAL A 50 -7.97 4.76 5.41
N ASP A 51 -9.05 5.28 5.99
CA ASP A 51 -8.98 6.04 7.23
C ASP A 51 -8.67 5.08 8.40
N ARG A 52 -9.16 3.84 8.33
CA ARG A 52 -8.79 2.76 9.26
C ARG A 52 -7.33 2.35 9.09
N TRP A 53 -6.85 2.22 7.86
CA TRP A 53 -5.44 1.95 7.56
C TRP A 53 -4.51 3.06 8.10
N GLU A 54 -4.88 4.32 7.89
CA GLU A 54 -4.13 5.48 8.40
C GLU A 54 -4.04 5.47 9.94
N ARG A 55 -5.13 5.14 10.64
CA ARG A 55 -5.12 4.98 12.10
C ARG A 55 -4.20 3.86 12.58
N MET A 56 -4.17 2.72 11.88
CA MET A 56 -3.27 1.61 12.23
C MET A 56 -1.80 2.01 12.07
N LEU A 57 -1.45 2.73 10.99
CA LEU A 57 -0.10 3.25 10.80
C LEU A 57 0.29 4.24 11.91
N ALA A 58 -0.59 5.19 12.25
CA ALA A 58 -0.34 6.15 13.33
C ALA A 58 -0.19 5.46 14.70
N CYS A 59 -0.99 4.42 14.97
CA CYS A 59 -0.88 3.62 16.19
C CYS A 59 0.47 2.89 16.27
N ALA A 60 0.90 2.23 15.20
CA ALA A 60 2.18 1.56 15.14
C ALA A 60 3.37 2.54 15.27
N GLU A 61 3.28 3.72 14.64
CA GLU A 61 4.30 4.78 14.71
C GLU A 61 4.50 5.22 16.17
N GLN A 62 3.39 5.49 16.88
CA GLN A 62 3.43 5.90 18.28
C GLN A 62 3.94 4.78 19.18
N HIS A 63 3.50 3.54 18.95
CA HIS A 63 3.88 2.38 19.77
C HIS A 63 5.37 2.05 19.62
N LEU A 64 5.91 2.14 18.40
CA LEU A 64 7.32 1.87 18.11
C LEU A 64 8.22 3.08 18.36
N GLY A 65 7.65 4.28 18.52
CA GLY A 65 8.41 5.52 18.61
C GLY A 65 9.19 5.83 17.32
N ASP A 66 8.65 5.42 16.17
CA ASP A 66 9.34 5.49 14.87
C ASP A 66 8.66 6.50 13.93
N PRO A 67 9.13 7.77 13.86
CA PRO A 67 8.55 8.79 12.99
C PRO A 67 8.76 8.52 11.49
N LEU A 68 9.57 7.52 11.13
CA LEU A 68 9.82 7.11 9.74
C LEU A 68 9.14 5.78 9.43
N LEU A 69 8.18 5.34 10.25
CA LEU A 69 7.52 4.04 10.13
C LEU A 69 7.12 3.72 8.69
N GLY A 70 6.48 4.64 7.99
CA GLY A 70 6.01 4.41 6.61
C GLY A 70 7.15 4.05 5.64
N LEU A 71 8.36 4.59 5.84
CA LEU A 71 9.53 4.24 5.02
C LEU A 71 10.08 2.87 5.40
N HIS A 72 10.22 2.57 6.70
CA HIS A 72 10.73 1.28 7.16
C HIS A 72 9.78 0.13 6.83
N VAL A 73 8.48 0.32 7.01
CA VAL A 73 7.43 -0.62 6.56
C VAL A 73 7.46 -0.75 5.04
N GLY A 74 7.61 0.35 4.31
CA GLY A 74 7.71 0.33 2.84
C GLY A 74 8.89 -0.51 2.30
N GLN A 75 10.00 -0.57 3.04
CA GLN A 75 11.17 -1.38 2.67
C GLN A 75 10.93 -2.90 2.78
N THR A 76 9.90 -3.35 3.50
CA THR A 76 9.57 -4.78 3.66
C THR A 76 8.55 -5.27 2.63
N ILE A 77 8.12 -4.41 1.70
CA ILE A 77 7.18 -4.77 0.64
C ILE A 77 7.78 -5.86 -0.27
N THR A 78 7.00 -6.92 -0.47
CA THR A 78 7.31 -8.00 -1.41
C THR A 78 6.17 -8.13 -2.42
N ALA A 79 6.39 -8.91 -3.49
CA ALA A 79 5.36 -9.16 -4.48
C ALA A 79 4.06 -9.77 -3.89
N ARG A 80 4.12 -10.50 -2.76
CA ARG A 80 2.91 -11.04 -2.13
C ARG A 80 1.99 -9.92 -1.61
N HIS A 81 2.56 -8.85 -1.06
CA HIS A 81 1.80 -7.72 -0.51
C HIS A 81 1.10 -6.91 -1.61
N LEU A 82 1.57 -7.04 -2.85
CA LEU A 82 1.01 -6.35 -4.02
C LEU A 82 -0.08 -7.18 -4.72
N GLY A 83 -0.47 -8.34 -4.16
CA GLY A 83 -1.47 -9.22 -4.73
C GLY A 83 -1.20 -9.55 -6.20
N ILE A 84 -2.22 -9.41 -7.05
CA ILE A 84 -2.09 -9.67 -8.49
C ILE A 84 -1.11 -8.73 -9.21
N LEU A 85 -0.88 -7.53 -8.68
CA LEU A 85 0.06 -6.59 -9.27
C LEU A 85 1.51 -7.06 -9.06
N GLY A 86 1.80 -7.80 -7.99
CA GLY A 86 3.14 -8.32 -7.70
C GLY A 86 3.75 -9.12 -8.87
N PRO A 87 3.12 -10.22 -9.32
CA PRO A 87 3.56 -10.98 -10.48
C PRO A 87 3.65 -10.14 -11.77
N VAL A 88 2.72 -9.20 -11.98
CA VAL A 88 2.73 -8.30 -13.16
C VAL A 88 3.98 -7.43 -13.17
N LEU A 89 4.39 -6.89 -12.02
CA LEU A 89 5.61 -6.08 -11.90
C LEU A 89 6.87 -6.93 -12.06
N LEU A 90 6.91 -8.13 -11.46
CA LEU A 90 8.04 -9.05 -11.57
C LEU A 90 8.26 -9.59 -12.99
N ALA A 91 7.20 -9.65 -13.80
CA ALA A 91 7.28 -10.08 -15.20
C ALA A 91 7.75 -8.98 -16.17
N CYS A 92 8.02 -7.76 -15.68
CA CYS A 92 8.49 -6.66 -16.52
C CYS A 92 9.99 -6.75 -16.78
N ASP A 93 10.41 -6.43 -18.01
CA ASP A 93 11.82 -6.53 -18.44
C ASP A 93 12.77 -5.56 -17.70
N ASN A 94 12.25 -4.45 -17.19
CA ASN A 94 13.02 -3.44 -16.46
C ASN A 94 12.13 -2.56 -15.56
N LEU A 95 12.79 -1.75 -14.71
CA LEU A 95 12.14 -0.83 -13.80
C LEU A 95 11.22 0.17 -14.51
N GLY A 96 11.60 0.68 -15.68
CA GLY A 96 10.78 1.62 -16.45
C GLY A 96 9.46 1.01 -16.92
N ALA A 97 9.47 -0.25 -17.34
CA ALA A 97 8.26 -1.01 -17.67
C ALA A 97 7.42 -1.32 -16.42
N ALA A 98 8.06 -1.69 -15.30
CA ALA A 98 7.38 -1.91 -14.03
C ALA A 98 6.67 -0.64 -13.55
N LEU A 99 7.32 0.52 -13.60
CA LEU A 99 6.72 1.81 -13.22
C LEU A 99 5.53 2.20 -14.10
N GLN A 100 5.57 1.88 -15.41
CA GLN A 100 4.42 2.08 -16.30
C GLN A 100 3.22 1.18 -15.93
N ARG A 101 3.48 -0.08 -15.54
CA ARG A 101 2.43 -0.97 -15.05
C ARG A 101 1.90 -0.52 -13.69
N LEU A 102 2.78 -0.06 -12.79
CA LEU A 102 2.40 0.49 -11.50
C LEU A 102 1.49 1.71 -11.67
N GLU A 103 1.85 2.68 -12.50
CA GLU A 103 1.02 3.87 -12.79
C GLU A 103 -0.41 3.47 -13.23
N ARG A 104 -0.51 2.50 -14.14
CA ARG A 104 -1.79 2.03 -14.68
C ARG A 104 -2.63 1.25 -13.66
N TYR A 105 -2.00 0.46 -12.79
CA TYR A 105 -2.67 -0.54 -11.95
C TYR A 105 -2.56 -0.29 -10.44
N GLN A 106 -1.95 0.82 -10.01
CA GLN A 106 -1.82 1.20 -8.59
C GLN A 106 -3.14 1.14 -7.82
N ARG A 107 -4.27 1.39 -8.51
CA ARG A 107 -5.61 1.41 -7.91
C ARG A 107 -6.04 0.04 -7.42
N LEU A 108 -5.36 -1.03 -7.84
CA LEU A 108 -5.54 -2.36 -7.26
C LEU A 108 -4.98 -2.48 -5.84
N ILE A 109 -4.11 -1.55 -5.43
CA ILE A 109 -3.43 -1.53 -4.12
C ILE A 109 -3.82 -0.30 -3.30
N PHE A 110 -3.96 0.85 -3.94
CA PHE A 110 -4.26 2.11 -3.29
C PHE A 110 -5.13 2.97 -4.20
N ASP A 111 -6.45 2.76 -4.15
CA ASP A 111 -7.42 3.56 -4.91
C ASP A 111 -7.88 4.77 -4.11
N VAL A 112 -6.96 5.70 -3.86
CA VAL A 112 -7.20 6.88 -3.02
C VAL A 112 -6.66 8.14 -3.70
N VAL A 113 -5.36 8.17 -3.97
CA VAL A 113 -4.68 9.28 -4.64
C VAL A 113 -4.08 8.77 -5.94
N PRO A 114 -4.38 9.40 -7.10
CA PRO A 114 -3.80 9.00 -8.36
C PRO A 114 -2.30 9.31 -8.37
N MET A 115 -1.49 8.30 -8.64
CA MET A 115 -0.10 8.46 -9.07
C MET A 115 -0.04 8.66 -10.58
N SER A 116 0.81 9.59 -10.98
CA SER A 116 1.25 9.79 -12.36
C SER A 116 2.76 9.73 -12.42
N ARG A 117 3.29 9.44 -13.60
CA ARG A 117 4.72 9.43 -13.84
C ARG A 117 5.14 10.55 -14.78
N ARG A 118 6.27 11.17 -14.49
CA ARG A 118 6.97 12.07 -15.43
C ARG A 118 8.36 11.51 -15.64
N ALA A 119 8.91 11.66 -16.83
CA ALA A 119 10.24 11.14 -17.12
C ALA A 119 11.01 12.14 -17.97
N GLY A 120 12.32 12.16 -17.76
CA GLY A 120 13.26 12.93 -18.56
C GLY A 120 14.62 12.24 -18.63
N PRO A 121 15.64 12.93 -19.16
CA PRO A 121 16.96 12.34 -19.33
C PRO A 121 17.58 11.94 -17.98
N GLY A 122 17.66 10.63 -17.72
CA GLY A 122 18.29 10.07 -16.52
C GLY A 122 17.46 10.12 -15.24
N TRP A 123 16.17 10.49 -15.31
CA TRP A 123 15.31 10.59 -14.13
C TRP A 123 13.86 10.19 -14.41
N VAL A 124 13.16 9.84 -13.33
CA VAL A 124 11.73 9.57 -13.31
C VAL A 124 11.13 10.20 -12.06
N ASP A 125 10.05 10.96 -12.22
CA ASP A 125 9.24 11.41 -11.11
C ASP A 125 8.04 10.47 -10.97
N VAL A 126 7.75 10.14 -9.71
CA VAL A 126 6.51 9.50 -9.32
C VAL A 126 5.72 10.51 -8.48
N VAL A 127 4.55 10.91 -8.96
CA VAL A 127 3.82 12.06 -8.42
C VAL A 127 2.43 11.64 -8.01
N TRP A 128 2.12 11.82 -6.73
CA TRP A 128 0.76 11.68 -6.18
C TRP A 128 0.11 13.06 -6.06
N ASP A 129 -1.03 13.26 -6.72
CA ASP A 129 -1.77 14.53 -6.65
C ASP A 129 -2.69 14.57 -5.42
N ILE A 130 -2.17 15.12 -4.33
CA ILE A 130 -2.90 15.27 -3.06
C ILE A 130 -3.82 16.50 -3.04
N SER A 131 -3.96 17.27 -4.12
CA SER A 131 -4.80 18.49 -4.13
C SER A 131 -6.29 18.21 -3.88
N ARG A 132 -6.69 16.95 -3.97
CA ARG A 132 -8.07 16.47 -3.76
C ARG A 132 -8.19 15.44 -2.63
N TYR A 133 -7.12 15.23 -1.85
CA TYR A 133 -7.14 14.38 -0.66
C TYR A 133 -7.70 15.14 0.53
#